data_AF-A0A7C5W4Q2-F1
#
_entry.id   AF-A0A7C5W4Q2-F1
#
_cell.length_a   1.000
_cell.length_b   1.000
_cell.length_c   1.000
_cell.angle_alpha   90.00
_cell.angle_beta   90.00
_cell.angle_gamma   90.00
#
_symmetry.space_group_name_H-M   'P 1'
#
loop_
_entity.id
_entity.type
_entity.pdbx_description
1 polymer ?
#
loop_
_entity_poly.entity_id
_entity_poly.type
_entity_poly.pdbx_seq_one_letter_code
_entity_poly.pdbx_strand_id
1 'polypeptide(L)'
;MQGMGISIYVALPSAINALIKKGFFNDASAFDNLQESIYEDIDRQVRMLFKEEDGTSHIGEEQRQNVQEPQQDTPTELSPLIAELPDIMLKEDTKEIVMEKSAEKVSGLWALADERLLELVNTFASILDTIKGGQKGHSSMVAKKSVSLAERIGLSKEERFFIELASYLHEVGKRSDIHITLLSMHSDEKYVDAARSSYNLPVNLFSKVNLPAEVNNILSHLYEFYDGSGVPDGLSGQSIPAGSRIIAITDSFEDLIHNPDNYASKTFDIPTAVNILRMNAEVLFDPKFVNLFSQILTNEEMKKKILAASPWVLIADPDTENASMLDFKLTQQGFNVVVVRDTEKAKEAVRNNSFDLIITEVDITPNDGFDFIYSIRKDSRCSNIPIIILSKVSDPASVERGLNLGVVDYITKPYSIDVFVLKAKKTIENFNQQRSYEEKKQRGVSGSLSEISIPDILQILSNARRTGLLSISSSRGVGEIYLDSGRVVDAIYSGLRGEEAFYQIIGWEDGTFNLDPDVLMLGSTINRSTDGLIMEGLRRLDESKR
;
A
#
# COMPACT_ATOMS: atom_id res chain seq x y z
N MET A 1 -57.01 -19.72 -31.47
CA MET A 1 -55.69 -20.22 -31.05
C MET A 1 -54.69 -19.08 -31.24
N GLN A 2 -54.54 -18.23 -30.22
CA GLN A 2 -53.48 -17.21 -30.14
C GLN A 2 -52.36 -17.83 -29.32
N GLY A 3 -51.18 -18.00 -29.92
CA GLY A 3 -50.01 -18.53 -29.23
C GLY A 3 -49.53 -17.53 -28.16
N MET A 4 -49.47 -17.98 -26.90
CA MET A 4 -48.73 -17.28 -25.86
C MET A 4 -47.25 -17.29 -26.24
N GLY A 5 -46.72 -16.13 -26.64
CA GLY A 5 -45.28 -15.95 -26.79
C GLY A 5 -44.61 -16.03 -25.43
N ILE A 6 -43.75 -17.03 -25.22
CA ILE A 6 -42.89 -17.13 -24.04
C ILE A 6 -41.64 -16.29 -24.34
N SER A 7 -41.48 -15.17 -23.62
CA SER A 7 -40.23 -14.41 -23.64
C SER A 7 -39.32 -14.92 -22.53
N ILE A 8 -38.20 -15.55 -22.90
CA ILE A 8 -37.18 -16.01 -21.95
C ILE A 8 -36.15 -14.89 -21.78
N TYR A 9 -36.02 -14.39 -20.55
CA TYR A 9 -34.97 -13.44 -20.19
C TYR A 9 -33.84 -14.19 -19.49
N VAL A 10 -32.62 -14.08 -20.03
CA VAL A 10 -31.42 -14.63 -19.40
C VAL A 10 -30.78 -13.52 -18.57
N ALA A 11 -30.78 -13.70 -17.26
CA ALA A 11 -30.14 -12.81 -16.31
C ALA A 11 -29.22 -13.60 -15.37
N LEU A 12 -28.18 -12.94 -14.85
CA LEU A 12 -27.31 -13.55 -13.84
C LEU A 12 -28.16 -14.01 -12.63
N PRO A 13 -27.87 -15.18 -12.02
CA PRO A 13 -28.65 -15.71 -10.91
C PRO A 13 -28.84 -14.71 -9.76
N SER A 14 -27.85 -13.84 -9.55
CA SER A 14 -27.89 -12.75 -8.57
C SER A 14 -28.93 -11.67 -8.89
N ALA A 15 -29.13 -11.34 -10.17
CA ALA A 15 -30.11 -10.35 -10.62
C ALA A 15 -31.54 -10.88 -10.49
N ILE A 16 -31.75 -12.17 -10.78
CA ILE A 16 -33.03 -12.86 -10.58
C ILE A 16 -33.37 -12.90 -9.09
N ASN A 17 -32.42 -13.28 -8.23
CA ASN A 17 -32.59 -13.29 -6.78
C ASN A 17 -32.88 -11.90 -6.20
N ALA A 18 -32.26 -10.86 -6.74
CA ALA A 18 -32.51 -9.48 -6.32
C ALA A 18 -33.91 -9.00 -6.72
N LEU A 19 -34.40 -9.38 -7.91
CA LEU A 19 -35.75 -9.05 -8.39
C LEU A 19 -36.83 -9.78 -7.58
N ILE A 20 -36.63 -11.05 -7.25
CA ILE A 20 -37.55 -11.85 -6.44
C ILE A 20 -37.62 -11.30 -5.00
N LYS A 21 -36.47 -10.98 -4.39
CA LYS A 21 -36.41 -10.34 -3.06
C LYS A 21 -37.15 -9.01 -3.00
N LYS A 22 -37.14 -8.25 -4.10
CA LYS A 22 -37.75 -6.92 -4.17
C LYS A 22 -39.25 -6.96 -4.47
N GLY A 23 -39.76 -8.04 -5.08
CA GLY A 23 -41.15 -8.15 -5.53
C GLY A 23 -42.10 -8.96 -4.65
N PHE A 24 -41.60 -9.92 -3.85
CA PHE A 24 -42.44 -10.91 -3.15
C PHE A 24 -42.23 -11.01 -1.64
N PHE A 25 -41.74 -9.94 -0.99
CA PHE A 25 -41.63 -9.83 0.48
C PHE A 25 -41.06 -11.10 1.18
N ASN A 26 -40.01 -11.70 0.59
CA ASN A 26 -39.27 -12.83 1.15
C ASN A 26 -39.99 -14.20 1.27
N ASP A 27 -41.11 -14.48 0.59
CA ASP A 27 -41.61 -15.87 0.51
C ASP A 27 -40.99 -16.64 -0.67
N ALA A 28 -39.94 -17.43 -0.38
CA ALA A 28 -39.19 -18.22 -1.35
C ALA A 28 -39.77 -19.64 -1.60
N SER A 29 -40.77 -20.06 -0.82
CA SER A 29 -41.20 -21.47 -0.76
C SER A 29 -41.90 -21.97 -2.03
N ALA A 30 -42.52 -21.07 -2.82
CA ALA A 30 -43.16 -21.43 -4.09
C ALA A 30 -42.17 -21.55 -5.26
N PHE A 31 -41.00 -20.90 -5.17
CA PHE A 31 -39.99 -20.90 -6.24
C PHE A 31 -38.94 -22.00 -6.09
N ASP A 32 -38.60 -22.41 -4.86
CA ASP A 32 -37.70 -23.54 -4.62
C ASP A 32 -38.30 -24.85 -5.21
N ASN A 33 -39.62 -25.03 -5.09
CA ASN A 33 -40.36 -26.14 -5.72
C ASN A 33 -40.38 -26.06 -7.27
N LEU A 34 -40.26 -24.84 -7.82
CA LEU A 34 -40.15 -24.60 -9.27
C LEU A 34 -38.74 -24.91 -9.77
N GLN A 35 -37.72 -24.66 -8.95
CA GLN A 35 -36.32 -24.93 -9.27
C GLN A 35 -36.01 -26.44 -9.29
N GLU A 36 -36.58 -27.23 -8.38
CA GLU A 36 -36.48 -28.70 -8.45
C GLU A 36 -37.19 -29.28 -9.69
N SER A 37 -38.38 -28.76 -10.03
CA SER A 37 -39.14 -29.18 -11.22
C SER A 37 -38.43 -28.80 -12.55
N ILE A 38 -37.84 -27.61 -12.62
CA ILE A 38 -37.13 -27.12 -13.82
C ILE A 38 -35.83 -27.89 -14.06
N TYR A 39 -35.10 -28.32 -13.02
CA TYR A 39 -33.87 -29.07 -13.21
C TYR A 39 -34.11 -30.51 -13.73
N GLU A 40 -35.20 -31.17 -13.31
CA GLU A 40 -35.56 -32.48 -13.88
C GLU A 40 -36.03 -32.38 -15.34
N ASP A 41 -36.78 -31.33 -15.70
CA ASP A 41 -37.31 -31.17 -17.07
C ASP A 41 -36.27 -30.63 -18.06
N ILE A 42 -35.34 -29.78 -17.62
CA ILE A 42 -34.20 -29.31 -18.44
C ILE A 42 -33.22 -30.47 -18.70
N ASP A 43 -32.91 -31.33 -17.71
CA ASP A 43 -32.01 -32.47 -17.96
C ASP A 43 -32.67 -33.51 -18.90
N ARG A 44 -34.01 -33.61 -18.89
CA ARG A 44 -34.77 -34.40 -19.87
C ARG A 44 -34.75 -33.79 -21.28
N GLN A 45 -34.96 -32.48 -21.40
CA GLN A 45 -35.00 -31.78 -22.69
C GLN A 45 -33.61 -31.63 -23.32
N VAL A 46 -32.57 -31.39 -22.51
CA VAL A 46 -31.17 -31.33 -22.99
C VAL A 46 -30.70 -32.70 -23.50
N ARG A 47 -31.15 -33.81 -22.89
CA ARG A 47 -30.90 -35.16 -23.42
C ARG A 47 -31.69 -35.49 -24.69
N MET A 48 -32.81 -34.81 -24.96
CA MET A 48 -33.51 -34.89 -26.25
C MET A 48 -32.85 -34.00 -27.33
N LEU A 49 -32.23 -32.88 -26.94
CA LEU A 49 -31.60 -31.90 -27.84
C LEU A 49 -30.30 -32.38 -28.51
N PHE A 50 -29.71 -33.50 -28.07
CA PHE A 50 -28.48 -34.07 -28.64
C PHE A 50 -28.67 -35.44 -29.32
N LYS A 51 -29.84 -35.71 -29.90
CA LYS A 51 -29.98 -36.77 -30.93
C LYS A 51 -29.98 -36.17 -32.33
N GLU A 52 -29.22 -36.83 -33.18
CA GLU A 52 -28.83 -36.48 -34.55
C GLU A 52 -29.97 -36.15 -35.55
N GLU A 53 -29.56 -35.40 -36.58
CA GLU A 53 -30.05 -35.33 -37.97
C GLU A 53 -31.13 -34.30 -38.42
N ASP A 54 -30.66 -33.46 -39.36
CA ASP A 54 -31.28 -32.88 -40.56
C ASP A 54 -32.41 -31.81 -40.52
N GLY A 55 -32.12 -30.68 -41.20
CA GLY A 55 -33.10 -30.02 -42.10
C GLY A 55 -33.54 -28.57 -41.82
N THR A 56 -32.95 -27.62 -42.55
CA THR A 56 -33.58 -26.45 -43.25
C THR A 56 -34.50 -25.40 -42.56
N SER A 57 -34.12 -24.12 -42.77
CA SER A 57 -34.92 -22.96 -43.28
C SER A 57 -35.80 -22.03 -42.40
N HIS A 58 -35.39 -20.73 -42.37
CA HIS A 58 -36.09 -19.46 -42.72
C HIS A 58 -37.25 -18.76 -41.92
N ILE A 59 -37.06 -17.42 -41.73
CA ILE A 59 -37.97 -16.21 -41.85
C ILE A 59 -39.10 -16.04 -40.78
N GLY A 60 -39.58 -14.88 -40.28
CA GLY A 60 -39.47 -13.41 -40.49
C GLY A 60 -40.40 -12.66 -39.47
N GLU A 61 -40.08 -11.43 -39.05
CA GLU A 61 -40.79 -10.13 -39.30
C GLU A 61 -42.06 -9.75 -38.45
N GLU A 62 -42.09 -8.47 -38.00
CA GLU A 62 -43.23 -7.59 -37.61
C GLU A 62 -43.95 -7.78 -36.23
N GLN A 63 -44.50 -6.79 -35.49
CA GLN A 63 -44.85 -5.37 -35.67
C GLN A 63 -45.16 -4.64 -34.31
N ARG A 64 -45.36 -3.31 -34.37
CA ARG A 64 -45.48 -2.28 -33.29
C ARG A 64 -46.85 -2.16 -32.61
N GLN A 65 -46.88 -1.42 -31.46
CA GLN A 65 -47.89 -0.44 -30.93
C GLN A 65 -48.19 -0.68 -29.41
N ASN A 66 -48.52 0.26 -28.51
CA ASN A 66 -48.46 1.71 -28.30
C ASN A 66 -49.09 2.01 -26.89
N VAL A 67 -48.82 3.17 -26.26
CA VAL A 67 -49.69 3.93 -25.29
C VAL A 67 -49.45 3.91 -23.73
N GLN A 68 -48.95 5.08 -23.24
CA GLN A 68 -49.28 5.99 -22.09
C GLN A 68 -49.12 5.66 -20.57
N GLU A 69 -48.52 6.64 -19.88
CA GLU A 69 -48.46 6.90 -18.41
C GLU A 69 -49.72 7.62 -17.86
N PRO A 70 -49.94 7.59 -16.52
CA PRO A 70 -50.11 8.86 -15.77
C PRO A 70 -49.53 8.90 -14.32
N GLN A 71 -49.59 10.11 -13.74
CA GLN A 71 -48.86 10.71 -12.59
C GLN A 71 -49.42 10.48 -11.15
N GLN A 72 -48.51 10.70 -10.18
CA GLN A 72 -48.55 11.22 -8.78
C GLN A 72 -49.84 11.24 -7.90
N ASP A 73 -49.70 10.78 -6.64
CA ASP A 73 -50.14 11.48 -5.40
C ASP A 73 -49.60 10.80 -4.10
N THR A 74 -49.38 11.59 -3.04
CA THR A 74 -48.93 11.23 -1.66
C THR A 74 -50.02 11.55 -0.61
N PRO A 75 -49.86 11.37 0.73
CA PRO A 75 -49.29 10.30 1.59
C PRO A 75 -50.24 9.92 2.79
N THR A 76 -50.15 8.74 3.42
CA THR A 76 -50.73 8.54 4.79
C THR A 76 -50.08 7.41 5.61
N GLU A 77 -50.17 7.60 6.93
CA GLU A 77 -49.48 7.09 8.11
C GLU A 77 -49.53 5.56 8.40
N LEU A 78 -48.53 5.13 9.19
CA LEU A 78 -48.30 3.76 9.68
C LEU A 78 -48.74 3.59 11.15
N SER A 79 -49.37 2.44 11.42
CA SER A 79 -49.33 1.57 12.65
C SER A 79 -50.71 1.27 13.27
N PRO A 80 -50.88 0.20 14.09
CA PRO A 80 -50.15 -1.08 14.18
C PRO A 80 -51.10 -2.32 14.25
N LEU A 81 -50.60 -3.53 13.98
CA LEU A 81 -51.16 -4.75 14.59
C LEU A 81 -50.05 -5.80 14.78
N ILE A 82 -49.59 -5.93 16.03
CA ILE A 82 -48.79 -7.04 16.53
C ILE A 82 -49.76 -7.98 17.25
N ALA A 83 -49.87 -9.22 16.80
CA ALA A 83 -50.41 -10.31 17.60
C ALA A 83 -49.76 -11.65 17.19
N GLU A 84 -49.00 -12.19 18.15
CA GLU A 84 -48.85 -13.60 18.51
C GLU A 84 -48.13 -14.59 17.57
N LEU A 85 -46.97 -15.06 18.00
CA LEU A 85 -46.44 -16.40 17.74
C LEU A 85 -45.75 -16.96 19.02
N PRO A 86 -45.76 -18.28 19.28
CA PRO A 86 -45.50 -18.85 20.60
C PRO A 86 -44.03 -19.25 20.86
N ASP A 87 -43.66 -19.24 22.15
CA ASP A 87 -42.36 -19.60 22.72
C ASP A 87 -41.93 -21.04 22.39
N ILE A 88 -40.72 -21.21 21.84
CA ILE A 88 -39.98 -22.48 21.85
C ILE A 88 -38.64 -22.25 22.56
N MET A 89 -38.51 -22.83 23.75
CA MET A 89 -37.26 -22.89 24.50
C MET A 89 -36.22 -23.76 23.78
N LEU A 90 -35.09 -23.16 23.39
CA LEU A 90 -33.90 -23.86 22.90
C LEU A 90 -32.91 -24.07 24.05
N LYS A 91 -32.52 -25.33 24.28
CA LYS A 91 -31.56 -25.78 25.29
C LYS A 91 -30.15 -25.24 25.02
N GLU A 92 -29.46 -24.84 26.09
CA GLU A 92 -28.17 -24.12 26.11
C GLU A 92 -27.03 -24.82 25.33
N ASP A 93 -27.03 -26.15 25.23
CA ASP A 93 -25.95 -26.92 24.58
C ASP A 93 -25.86 -26.74 23.04
N THR A 94 -26.86 -26.10 22.40
CA THR A 94 -26.86 -25.89 20.94
C THR A 94 -26.28 -24.54 20.50
N LYS A 95 -26.05 -23.59 21.42
CA LYS A 95 -25.46 -22.28 21.08
C LYS A 95 -23.96 -22.37 20.78
N GLU A 96 -23.22 -23.20 21.51
CA GLU A 96 -21.76 -23.31 21.34
C GLU A 96 -21.38 -23.89 19.97
N ILE A 97 -22.03 -24.97 19.54
CA ILE A 97 -21.70 -25.67 18.28
C ILE A 97 -22.11 -24.86 17.04
N VAL A 98 -23.13 -23.99 17.15
CA VAL A 98 -23.61 -23.15 16.04
C VAL A 98 -22.76 -21.89 15.90
N MET A 99 -22.23 -21.31 16.99
CA MET A 99 -21.32 -20.16 16.92
C MET A 99 -19.94 -20.55 16.35
N GLU A 100 -19.42 -21.72 16.72
CA GLU A 100 -18.10 -22.18 16.25
C GLU A 100 -18.08 -22.43 14.73
N LYS A 101 -19.14 -23.06 14.19
CA LYS A 101 -19.26 -23.32 12.73
C LYS A 101 -19.62 -22.10 11.88
N SER A 102 -20.16 -21.04 12.47
CA SER A 102 -20.43 -19.78 11.77
C SER A 102 -19.22 -18.84 11.75
N ALA A 103 -18.38 -18.86 12.80
CA ALA A 103 -17.09 -18.17 12.81
C ALA A 103 -16.12 -18.71 11.74
N GLU A 104 -16.01 -20.03 11.59
CA GLU A 104 -15.17 -20.66 10.54
C GLU A 104 -15.61 -20.29 9.11
N LYS A 105 -16.92 -20.19 8.85
CA LYS A 105 -17.45 -19.80 7.54
C LYS A 105 -17.29 -18.31 7.23
N VAL A 106 -17.26 -17.44 8.24
CA VAL A 106 -17.07 -15.99 8.07
C VAL A 106 -15.60 -15.65 7.88
N SER A 107 -14.67 -16.31 8.58
CA SER A 107 -13.22 -16.18 8.33
C SER A 107 -12.86 -16.50 6.86
N GLY A 108 -13.45 -17.56 6.29
CA GLY A 108 -13.27 -17.89 4.88
C GLY A 108 -13.82 -16.87 3.87
N LEU A 109 -14.77 -16.01 4.27
CA LEU A 109 -15.32 -14.94 3.42
C LEU A 109 -14.37 -13.73 3.32
N TRP A 110 -13.61 -13.47 4.38
CA TRP A 110 -12.60 -12.41 4.43
C TRP A 110 -11.23 -12.87 3.91
N ALA A 111 -10.93 -14.16 3.96
CA ALA A 111 -9.80 -14.75 3.23
C ALA A 111 -9.91 -14.54 1.70
N LEU A 112 -11.11 -14.24 1.20
CA LEU A 112 -11.43 -13.90 -0.19
C LEU A 112 -11.78 -12.41 -0.38
N ALA A 113 -11.65 -11.55 0.64
CA ALA A 113 -11.96 -10.13 0.54
C ALA A 113 -10.95 -9.43 -0.40
N ASP A 114 -11.44 -9.24 -1.61
CA ASP A 114 -10.86 -8.64 -2.81
C ASP A 114 -10.09 -7.34 -2.51
N GLU A 115 -8.97 -7.08 -3.20
CA GLU A 115 -8.24 -5.79 -3.17
C GLU A 115 -9.18 -4.58 -3.31
N ARG A 116 -10.32 -4.79 -3.99
CA ARG A 116 -11.41 -3.83 -4.18
C ARG A 116 -12.05 -3.34 -2.87
N LEU A 117 -12.14 -4.18 -1.85
CA LEU A 117 -12.72 -3.77 -0.57
C LEU A 117 -11.76 -2.79 0.15
N LEU A 118 -10.47 -3.10 0.17
CA LEU A 118 -9.46 -2.19 0.70
C LEU A 118 -9.44 -0.89 -0.11
N GLU A 119 -9.53 -0.96 -1.44
CA GLU A 119 -9.58 0.22 -2.29
C GLU A 119 -10.82 1.09 -2.00
N LEU A 120 -11.98 0.47 -1.85
CA LEU A 120 -13.22 1.16 -1.49
C LEU A 120 -13.11 1.82 -0.12
N VAL A 121 -12.62 1.08 0.89
CA VAL A 121 -12.46 1.61 2.25
C VAL A 121 -11.42 2.73 2.29
N ASN A 122 -10.30 2.59 1.58
CA ASN A 122 -9.31 3.65 1.40
C ASN A 122 -9.92 4.90 0.73
N THR A 123 -10.78 4.72 -0.28
CA THR A 123 -11.50 5.83 -0.93
C THR A 123 -12.32 6.60 0.10
N PHE A 124 -13.13 5.90 0.89
CA PHE A 124 -13.97 6.52 1.91
C PHE A 124 -13.13 7.17 3.03
N ALA A 125 -12.08 6.50 3.50
CA ALA A 125 -11.17 7.05 4.50
C ALA A 125 -10.50 8.33 3.98
N SER A 126 -10.01 8.35 2.73
CA SER A 126 -9.41 9.52 2.10
C SER A 126 -10.38 10.70 1.97
N ILE A 127 -11.67 10.43 1.69
CA ILE A 127 -12.71 11.46 1.68
C ILE A 127 -12.92 12.02 3.09
N LEU A 128 -13.01 11.15 4.10
CA LEU A 128 -13.19 11.55 5.50
C LEU A 128 -12.00 12.38 6.02
N ASP A 129 -10.78 11.97 5.69
CA ASP A 129 -9.54 12.70 6.00
C ASP A 129 -9.57 14.13 5.41
N THR A 130 -10.09 14.28 4.19
CA THR A 130 -10.24 15.58 3.52
C THR A 130 -11.25 16.47 4.26
N ILE A 131 -12.33 15.90 4.78
CA ILE A 131 -13.34 16.61 5.57
C ILE A 131 -12.79 17.04 6.94
N LYS A 132 -11.92 16.23 7.55
CA LYS A 132 -11.34 16.54 8.87
C LYS A 132 -10.44 17.77 8.89
N GLY A 133 -9.91 18.20 7.73
CA GLY A 133 -9.05 19.39 7.62
C GLY A 133 -7.64 19.14 8.17
N GLY A 134 -6.61 19.42 7.38
CA GLY A 134 -5.21 19.27 7.80
C GLY A 134 -4.64 17.85 7.83
N GLN A 135 -5.45 16.80 7.61
CA GLN A 135 -5.02 15.39 7.69
C GLN A 135 -5.18 14.60 6.37
N LYS A 136 -5.05 15.26 5.24
CA LYS A 136 -5.32 14.64 3.94
C LYS A 136 -4.40 13.43 3.69
N GLY A 137 -4.98 12.24 3.54
CA GLY A 137 -4.24 11.00 3.29
C GLY A 137 -3.58 10.37 4.52
N HIS A 138 -3.84 10.91 5.73
CA HIS A 138 -3.33 10.39 7.00
C HIS A 138 -3.62 8.90 7.17
N SER A 139 -4.87 8.51 6.99
CA SER A 139 -5.31 7.12 7.16
C SER A 139 -4.57 6.17 6.22
N SER A 140 -4.27 6.62 4.99
CA SER A 140 -3.47 5.83 4.05
C SER A 140 -2.00 5.73 4.45
N MET A 141 -1.40 6.77 5.02
CA MET A 141 -0.01 6.74 5.46
C MET A 141 0.17 5.84 6.68
N VAL A 142 -0.75 5.95 7.66
CA VAL A 142 -0.84 5.07 8.84
C VAL A 142 -0.96 3.62 8.39
N ALA A 143 -1.85 3.31 7.45
CA ALA A 143 -2.03 1.95 6.93
C ALA A 143 -0.75 1.40 6.28
N LYS A 144 -0.11 2.15 5.38
CA LYS A 144 1.14 1.72 4.71
C LYS A 144 2.25 1.43 5.73
N LYS A 145 2.47 2.32 6.70
CA LYS A 145 3.51 2.14 7.73
C LYS A 145 3.17 0.98 8.68
N SER A 146 1.89 0.82 9.02
CA SER A 146 1.41 -0.29 9.85
C SER A 146 1.66 -1.65 9.19
N VAL A 147 1.32 -1.77 7.90
CA VAL A 147 1.56 -2.99 7.11
C VAL A 147 3.06 -3.28 6.97
N SER A 148 3.88 -2.26 6.74
CA SER A 148 5.33 -2.43 6.66
C SER A 148 5.94 -2.91 7.98
N LEU A 149 5.47 -2.38 9.12
CA LEU A 149 5.90 -2.83 10.44
C LEU A 149 5.42 -4.26 10.73
N ALA A 150 4.16 -4.56 10.42
CA ALA A 150 3.57 -5.89 10.55
C ALA A 150 4.31 -6.95 9.72
N GLU A 151 4.68 -6.62 8.47
CA GLU A 151 5.50 -7.48 7.62
C GLU A 151 6.88 -7.74 8.23
N ARG A 152 7.51 -6.71 8.79
CA ARG A 152 8.83 -6.85 9.42
C ARG A 152 8.80 -7.68 10.70
N ILE A 153 7.68 -7.64 11.43
CA ILE A 153 7.43 -8.48 12.61
C ILE A 153 7.23 -9.96 12.20
N GLY A 154 6.84 -10.21 10.93
CA GLY A 154 6.60 -11.54 10.39
C GLY A 154 5.14 -11.99 10.50
N LEU A 155 4.19 -11.04 10.57
CA LEU A 155 2.76 -11.35 10.59
C LEU A 155 2.29 -11.90 9.23
N SER A 156 1.31 -12.79 9.28
CA SER A 156 0.72 -13.43 8.10
C SER A 156 0.04 -12.40 7.18
N LYS A 157 -0.27 -12.80 5.94
CA LYS A 157 -1.00 -11.94 5.00
C LYS A 157 -2.39 -11.56 5.53
N GLU A 158 -3.06 -12.47 6.22
CA GLU A 158 -4.38 -12.25 6.82
C GLU A 158 -4.31 -11.26 7.99
N GLU A 159 -3.36 -11.44 8.91
CA GLU A 159 -3.16 -10.48 10.01
C GLU A 159 -2.79 -9.08 9.49
N ARG A 160 -1.96 -9.01 8.43
CA ARG A 160 -1.64 -7.74 7.77
C ARG A 160 -2.87 -7.07 7.16
N PHE A 161 -3.74 -7.85 6.52
CA PHE A 161 -5.00 -7.36 5.98
C PHE A 161 -5.91 -6.78 7.08
N PHE A 162 -6.04 -7.46 8.22
CA PHE A 162 -6.83 -6.92 9.35
C PHE A 162 -6.25 -5.64 9.92
N ILE A 163 -4.92 -5.56 10.03
CA ILE A 163 -4.23 -4.34 10.47
C ILE A 163 -4.46 -3.21 9.47
N GLU A 164 -4.31 -3.46 8.17
CA GLU A 164 -4.52 -2.48 7.12
C GLU A 164 -5.96 -1.94 7.13
N LEU A 165 -6.94 -2.84 7.23
CA LEU A 165 -8.34 -2.47 7.31
C LEU A 165 -8.63 -1.65 8.58
N ALA A 166 -8.11 -2.07 9.74
CA ALA A 166 -8.24 -1.31 10.98
C ALA A 166 -7.56 0.06 10.88
N SER A 167 -6.40 0.17 10.23
CA SER A 167 -5.71 1.45 9.98
C SER A 167 -6.53 2.39 9.12
N TYR A 168 -7.30 1.93 8.13
CA TYR A 168 -8.19 2.83 7.40
C TYR A 168 -9.39 3.30 8.22
N LEU A 169 -9.86 2.46 9.14
CA LEU A 169 -11.06 2.72 9.93
C LEU A 169 -10.79 3.44 11.26
N HIS A 170 -9.53 3.54 11.69
CA HIS A 170 -9.16 4.00 13.02
C HIS A 170 -9.73 5.37 13.40
N GLU A 171 -9.85 6.29 12.45
CA GLU A 171 -10.31 7.67 12.67
C GLU A 171 -11.80 7.91 12.35
N VAL A 172 -12.50 6.88 11.87
CA VAL A 172 -13.86 7.03 11.36
C VAL A 172 -14.85 7.32 12.50
N GLY A 173 -15.71 8.31 12.30
CA GLY A 173 -16.74 8.71 13.27
C GLY A 173 -16.24 9.58 14.42
N LYS A 174 -14.92 9.81 14.54
CA LYS A 174 -14.35 10.73 15.53
C LYS A 174 -14.47 12.19 15.09
N ARG A 175 -14.43 13.10 16.07
CA ARG A 175 -14.52 14.55 15.81
C ARG A 175 -13.36 15.02 14.92
N SER A 176 -13.61 16.05 14.11
CA SER A 176 -12.62 16.60 13.17
C SER A 176 -11.66 17.61 13.80
N ASP A 177 -12.02 18.18 14.95
CA ASP A 177 -11.27 19.26 15.60
C ASP A 177 -10.13 18.77 16.51
N ILE A 178 -10.08 17.46 16.81
CA ILE A 178 -9.15 16.87 17.77
C ILE A 178 -8.66 15.53 17.22
N HIS A 179 -7.36 15.41 17.01
CA HIS A 179 -6.71 14.13 16.72
C HIS A 179 -6.16 13.52 18.01
N ILE A 180 -6.58 12.30 18.33
CA ILE A 180 -6.30 11.65 19.60
C ILE A 180 -5.26 10.56 19.35
N THR A 181 -4.07 10.76 19.89
CA THR A 181 -2.96 9.81 19.85
C THR A 181 -2.55 9.44 21.27
N LEU A 182 -1.75 8.38 21.45
CA LEU A 182 -1.24 8.04 22.79
C LEU A 182 -0.39 9.18 23.39
N LEU A 183 0.33 9.91 22.54
CA LEU A 183 1.14 11.07 22.97
C LEU A 183 0.25 12.22 23.47
N SER A 184 -0.85 12.52 22.77
CA SER A 184 -1.76 13.58 23.21
C SER A 184 -2.49 13.20 24.49
N MET A 185 -2.92 11.93 24.61
CA MET A 185 -3.48 11.38 25.85
C MET A 185 -2.52 11.41 27.03
N HIS A 186 -1.24 11.10 26.83
CA HIS A 186 -0.24 11.15 27.89
C HIS A 186 0.08 12.58 28.34
N SER A 187 -0.11 13.55 27.45
CA SER A 187 0.24 14.95 27.71
C SER A 187 -0.85 15.74 28.42
N ASP A 188 -2.13 15.44 28.17
CA ASP A 188 -3.27 16.20 28.70
C ASP A 188 -4.51 15.31 28.88
N GLU A 189 -5.07 15.34 30.09
CA GLU A 189 -6.21 14.52 30.53
C GLU A 189 -7.46 14.73 29.67
N LYS A 190 -7.62 15.90 29.05
CA LYS A 190 -8.76 16.17 28.14
C LYS A 190 -8.83 15.18 26.97
N TYR A 191 -7.67 14.68 26.51
CA TYR A 191 -7.61 13.71 25.41
C TYR A 191 -7.99 12.31 25.89
N VAL A 192 -7.80 11.98 27.17
CA VAL A 192 -8.23 10.71 27.76
C VAL A 192 -9.76 10.65 27.81
N ASP A 193 -10.43 11.72 28.22
CA ASP A 193 -11.90 11.80 28.21
C ASP A 193 -12.47 11.71 26.78
N ALA A 194 -11.81 12.37 25.83
CA ALA A 194 -12.15 12.28 24.41
C ALA A 194 -11.94 10.85 23.87
N ALA A 195 -10.88 10.16 24.29
CA ALA A 195 -10.63 8.76 23.93
C ALA A 195 -11.72 7.83 24.48
N ARG A 196 -12.09 7.97 25.77
CA ARG A 196 -13.14 7.15 26.41
C ARG A 196 -14.51 7.30 25.75
N SER A 197 -14.82 8.49 25.24
CA SER A 197 -16.09 8.75 24.55
C SER A 197 -16.09 8.32 23.08
N SER A 198 -14.93 8.05 22.48
CA SER A 198 -14.80 7.82 21.04
C SER A 198 -14.19 6.47 20.62
N TYR A 199 -13.54 5.73 21.51
CA TYR A 199 -12.78 4.51 21.18
C TYR A 199 -13.61 3.47 20.40
N ASN A 200 -14.88 3.30 20.75
CA ASN A 200 -15.75 2.29 20.15
C ASN A 200 -16.59 2.83 18.97
N LEU A 201 -16.45 4.10 18.60
CA LEU A 201 -17.24 4.70 17.51
C LEU A 201 -17.00 4.00 16.17
N PRO A 202 -15.75 3.67 15.75
CA PRO A 202 -15.53 2.93 14.52
C PRO A 202 -16.28 1.59 14.52
N VAL A 203 -16.13 0.79 15.58
CA VAL A 203 -16.78 -0.52 15.71
C VAL A 203 -18.30 -0.39 15.68
N ASN A 204 -18.86 0.58 16.41
CA ASN A 204 -20.31 0.81 16.44
C ASN A 204 -20.86 1.20 15.07
N LEU A 205 -20.13 2.04 14.32
CA LEU A 205 -20.55 2.49 12.99
C LEU A 205 -20.62 1.32 12.00
N PHE A 206 -19.68 0.38 12.09
CA PHE A 206 -19.60 -0.79 11.22
C PHE A 206 -20.25 -2.05 11.79
N SER A 207 -20.97 -1.95 12.91
CA SER A 207 -21.64 -3.08 13.58
C SER A 207 -22.58 -3.88 12.65
N LYS A 208 -23.20 -3.23 11.66
CA LYS A 208 -24.09 -3.88 10.67
C LYS A 208 -23.34 -4.52 9.49
N VAL A 209 -22.09 -4.16 9.28
CA VAL A 209 -21.26 -4.64 8.16
C VAL A 209 -20.56 -5.96 8.53
N ASN A 210 -20.59 -6.36 9.81
CA ASN A 210 -19.93 -7.57 10.32
C ASN A 210 -18.45 -7.63 9.94
N LEU A 211 -17.68 -6.62 10.35
CA LEU A 211 -16.22 -6.63 10.25
C LEU A 211 -15.64 -7.88 10.96
N PRO A 212 -14.46 -8.37 10.54
CA PRO A 212 -13.76 -9.45 11.23
C PRO A 212 -13.62 -9.15 12.72
N ALA A 213 -13.77 -10.17 13.57
CA ALA A 213 -13.69 -10.01 15.01
C ALA A 213 -12.33 -9.41 15.43
N GLU A 214 -11.28 -9.80 14.73
CA GLU A 214 -9.91 -9.32 14.88
C GLU A 214 -9.80 -7.81 14.60
N VAL A 215 -10.47 -7.31 13.55
CA VAL A 215 -10.49 -5.88 13.20
C VAL A 215 -11.19 -5.08 14.29
N ASN A 216 -12.35 -5.55 14.76
CA ASN A 216 -13.06 -4.91 15.86
C ASN A 216 -12.22 -4.88 17.14
N ASN A 217 -11.56 -6.01 17.45
CA ASN A 217 -10.66 -6.11 18.59
C ASN A 217 -9.49 -5.12 18.49
N ILE A 218 -8.91 -4.94 17.30
CA ILE A 218 -7.84 -3.95 17.09
C ILE A 218 -8.37 -2.53 17.34
N LEU A 219 -9.52 -2.17 16.75
CA LEU A 219 -10.10 -0.83 16.81
C LEU A 219 -10.50 -0.44 18.24
N SER A 220 -11.05 -1.36 19.02
CA SER A 220 -11.49 -1.08 20.40
C SER A 220 -10.34 -0.81 21.38
N HIS A 221 -9.10 -1.19 21.05
CA HIS A 221 -7.95 -1.10 21.96
C HIS A 221 -6.82 -0.18 21.45
N LEU A 222 -7.12 0.72 20.53
CA LEU A 222 -6.13 1.67 19.97
C LEU A 222 -5.54 2.64 21.01
N TYR A 223 -6.25 2.86 22.12
CA TYR A 223 -5.90 3.82 23.16
C TYR A 223 -5.35 3.18 24.44
N GLU A 224 -5.02 1.89 24.39
CA GLU A 224 -4.35 1.20 25.48
C GLU A 224 -2.87 1.60 25.53
N PHE A 225 -2.38 1.89 26.73
CA PHE A 225 -0.97 2.18 26.96
C PHE A 225 -0.26 0.86 27.25
N TYR A 226 0.97 0.73 26.79
CA TYR A 226 1.74 -0.50 26.98
C TYR A 226 1.91 -0.88 28.47
N ASP A 227 1.95 0.10 29.38
CA ASP A 227 2.02 -0.13 30.83
C ASP A 227 0.67 -0.49 31.50
N GLY A 228 -0.44 -0.42 30.77
CA GLY A 228 -1.80 -0.69 31.28
C GLY A 228 -2.54 0.52 31.86
N SER A 229 -1.97 1.72 31.79
CA SER A 229 -2.65 2.95 32.26
C SER A 229 -3.58 3.58 31.22
N GLY A 230 -3.70 2.97 30.04
CA GLY A 230 -4.57 3.43 28.95
C GLY A 230 -6.04 3.05 29.12
N VAL A 231 -6.79 3.20 28.04
CA VAL A 231 -8.24 3.00 28.00
C VAL A 231 -8.63 2.22 26.75
N PRO A 232 -9.76 1.49 26.75
CA PRO A 232 -10.82 1.45 27.76
C PRO A 232 -10.59 0.48 28.94
N ASP A 233 -9.89 -0.62 28.72
CA ASP A 233 -9.88 -1.81 29.58
C ASP A 233 -8.62 -1.91 30.46
N GLY A 234 -7.60 -1.10 30.18
CA GLY A 234 -6.34 -1.08 30.95
C GLY A 234 -5.48 -2.31 30.63
N LEU A 235 -5.55 -2.79 29.39
CA LEU A 235 -4.71 -3.91 28.94
C LEU A 235 -3.25 -3.48 28.92
N SER A 236 -2.36 -4.38 29.36
CA SER A 236 -0.92 -4.12 29.40
C SER A 236 -0.12 -5.12 28.57
N GLY A 237 1.03 -4.66 28.07
CA GLY A 237 2.01 -5.49 27.39
C GLY A 237 1.44 -6.24 26.18
N GLN A 238 1.56 -7.56 26.21
CA GLN A 238 1.15 -8.43 25.10
C GLN A 238 -0.35 -8.76 25.10
N SER A 239 -1.09 -8.40 26.16
CA SER A 239 -2.55 -8.53 26.21
C SER A 239 -3.24 -7.56 25.26
N ILE A 240 -2.57 -6.45 24.92
CA ILE A 240 -3.03 -5.51 23.89
C ILE A 240 -2.87 -6.16 22.51
N PRO A 241 -3.90 -6.14 21.64
CA PRO A 241 -3.80 -6.68 20.29
C PRO A 241 -2.58 -6.13 19.54
N ALA A 242 -1.86 -6.99 18.82
CA ALA A 242 -0.65 -6.59 18.10
C ALA A 242 -0.92 -5.47 17.10
N GLY A 243 -2.06 -5.54 16.39
CA GLY A 243 -2.49 -4.49 15.48
C GLY A 243 -2.70 -3.14 16.15
N SER A 244 -3.27 -3.10 17.35
CA SER A 244 -3.49 -1.84 18.09
C SER A 244 -2.17 -1.19 18.47
N ARG A 245 -1.21 -2.00 18.97
CA ARG A 245 0.14 -1.53 19.29
C ARG A 245 0.89 -1.01 18.07
N ILE A 246 0.73 -1.64 16.91
CA ILE A 246 1.34 -1.21 15.64
C ILE A 246 0.73 0.12 15.19
N ILE A 247 -0.61 0.21 15.11
CA ILE A 247 -1.30 1.39 14.64
C ILE A 247 -0.99 2.59 15.54
N ALA A 248 -1.03 2.42 16.86
CA ALA A 248 -0.73 3.48 17.83
C ALA A 248 0.66 4.11 17.62
N ILE A 249 1.68 3.29 17.31
CA ILE A 249 3.03 3.78 16.99
C ILE A 249 3.02 4.59 15.70
N THR A 250 2.40 4.07 14.64
CA THR A 250 2.41 4.72 13.32
C THR A 250 1.55 5.98 13.29
N ASP A 251 0.42 5.99 13.97
CA ASP A 251 -0.49 7.13 14.09
C ASP A 251 0.18 8.28 14.86
N SER A 252 0.78 7.96 16.02
CA SER A 252 1.58 8.92 16.79
C SER A 252 2.78 9.45 15.99
N PHE A 253 3.39 8.61 15.15
CA PHE A 253 4.48 9.05 14.27
C PHE A 253 4.00 10.03 13.20
N GLU A 254 2.89 9.74 12.50
CA GLU A 254 2.31 10.65 11.50
C GLU A 254 1.94 12.00 12.11
N ASP A 255 1.30 11.97 13.28
CA ASP A 255 0.93 13.17 14.03
C ASP A 255 2.15 14.06 14.35
N LEU A 256 3.27 13.46 14.74
CA LEU A 256 4.52 14.19 15.01
C LEU A 256 5.09 14.89 13.78
N ILE A 257 5.04 14.28 12.60
CA ILE A 257 5.75 14.78 11.42
C ILE A 257 4.88 15.67 10.53
N HIS A 258 3.56 15.47 10.54
CA HIS A 258 2.64 16.15 9.62
C HIS A 258 1.64 17.09 10.30
N ASN A 259 1.29 16.86 11.57
CA ASN A 259 0.28 17.68 12.25
C ASN A 259 0.93 18.79 13.11
N PRO A 260 0.82 20.08 12.73
CA PRO A 260 1.33 21.19 13.54
C PRO A 260 0.55 21.40 14.85
N ASP A 261 -0.68 20.89 14.94
CA ASP A 261 -1.54 20.98 16.13
C ASP A 261 -1.43 19.74 17.05
N ASN A 262 -0.38 18.93 16.87
CA ASN A 262 -0.10 17.80 17.75
C ASN A 262 0.17 18.25 19.21
N TYR A 263 0.43 17.29 20.10
CA TYR A 263 0.61 17.55 21.54
C TYR A 263 1.70 18.60 21.86
N ALA A 264 2.70 18.77 20.98
CA ALA A 264 3.78 19.73 21.14
C ALA A 264 3.58 21.03 20.34
N SER A 265 2.44 21.16 19.64
CA SER A 265 2.07 22.28 18.78
C SER A 265 3.15 22.66 17.76
N LYS A 266 3.84 21.65 17.21
CA LYS A 266 4.84 21.79 16.14
C LYS A 266 5.11 20.46 15.46
N THR A 267 5.51 20.50 14.19
CA THR A 267 6.01 19.30 13.50
C THR A 267 7.47 19.02 13.82
N PHE A 268 7.87 17.77 13.69
CA PHE A 268 9.22 17.29 13.97
C PHE A 268 9.87 16.66 12.74
N ASP A 269 11.21 16.70 12.70
CA ASP A 269 11.94 15.86 11.76
C ASP A 269 11.88 14.39 12.17
N ILE A 270 12.15 13.49 11.22
CA ILE A 270 12.04 12.05 11.44
C ILE A 270 12.95 11.56 12.59
N PRO A 271 14.23 11.97 12.70
CA PRO A 271 15.07 11.56 13.82
C PRO A 271 14.50 11.97 15.18
N THR A 272 13.97 13.20 15.30
CA THR A 272 13.38 13.66 16.56
C THR A 272 12.09 12.93 16.86
N ALA A 273 11.22 12.72 15.87
CA ALA A 273 9.98 11.96 16.03
C ALA A 273 10.24 10.53 16.51
N VAL A 274 11.22 9.84 15.90
CA VAL A 274 11.67 8.51 16.33
C VAL A 274 12.19 8.54 17.77
N ASN A 275 12.96 9.57 18.14
CA ASN A 275 13.46 9.69 19.50
C ASN A 275 12.34 9.88 20.52
N ILE A 276 11.29 10.67 20.19
CA ILE A 276 10.10 10.83 21.05
C ILE A 276 9.40 9.49 21.27
N LEU A 277 9.22 8.69 20.22
CA LEU A 277 8.63 7.34 20.35
C LEU A 277 9.49 6.44 21.25
N ARG A 278 10.82 6.50 21.12
CA ARG A 278 11.75 5.71 21.94
C ARG A 278 11.76 6.14 23.41
N MET A 279 11.65 7.44 23.68
CA MET A 279 11.57 7.96 25.05
C MET A 279 10.29 7.53 25.78
N ASN A 280 9.21 7.26 25.03
CA ASN A 280 7.93 6.80 25.55
C ASN A 280 7.70 5.29 25.37
N ALA A 281 8.73 4.54 24.97
CA ALA A 281 8.68 3.09 24.93
C ALA A 281 8.51 2.52 26.35
N GLU A 282 7.90 1.34 26.47
CA GLU A 282 7.54 0.68 27.73
C GLU A 282 6.39 1.32 28.51
N VAL A 283 6.13 2.61 28.33
CA VAL A 283 4.96 3.30 28.90
C VAL A 283 3.82 3.32 27.89
N LEU A 284 3.99 4.03 26.78
CA LEU A 284 2.94 4.19 25.78
C LEU A 284 3.00 3.10 24.72
N PHE A 285 4.21 2.76 24.28
CA PHE A 285 4.42 1.91 23.11
C PHE A 285 5.18 0.63 23.44
N ASP A 286 4.92 -0.43 22.66
CA ASP A 286 5.70 -1.65 22.73
C ASP A 286 7.17 -1.39 22.31
N PRO A 287 8.15 -1.60 23.21
CA PRO A 287 9.55 -1.31 22.93
C PRO A 287 10.11 -2.13 21.76
N LYS A 288 9.62 -3.36 21.54
CA LYS A 288 10.05 -4.20 20.41
C LYS A 288 9.60 -3.58 19.10
N PHE A 289 8.35 -3.12 19.03
CA PHE A 289 7.80 -2.52 17.82
C PHE A 289 8.40 -1.15 17.54
N VAL A 290 8.64 -0.32 18.56
CA VAL A 290 9.35 0.96 18.38
C VAL A 290 10.77 0.75 17.85
N ASN A 291 11.49 -0.24 18.37
CA ASN A 291 12.84 -0.56 17.88
C ASN A 291 12.83 -1.05 16.42
N LEU A 292 11.91 -1.95 16.06
CA LEU A 292 11.75 -2.40 14.68
C LEU A 292 11.35 -1.25 13.76
N PHE A 293 10.40 -0.41 14.17
CA PHE A 293 9.97 0.76 13.42
C PHE A 293 11.11 1.77 13.22
N SER A 294 11.94 1.97 14.25
CA SER A 294 13.15 2.80 14.15
C SER A 294 14.13 2.25 13.12
N GLN A 295 14.37 0.93 13.10
CA GLN A 295 15.25 0.28 12.11
C GLN A 295 14.71 0.39 10.69
N ILE A 296 13.39 0.26 10.55
CA ILE A 296 12.67 0.42 9.29
C ILE A 296 12.89 1.84 8.74
N LEU A 297 12.87 2.86 9.59
CA LEU A 297 13.09 4.26 9.22
C LEU A 297 14.57 4.65 9.02
N THR A 298 15.53 3.92 9.60
CA THR A 298 16.97 4.23 9.48
C THR A 298 17.66 3.54 8.31
N ASN A 299 17.16 2.38 7.87
CA ASN A 299 17.71 1.69 6.71
C ASN A 299 17.47 2.55 5.45
N GLU A 300 18.50 3.17 4.86
CA GLU A 300 18.36 4.11 3.72
C GLU A 300 17.51 3.57 2.54
N GLU A 301 17.46 2.26 2.34
CA GLU A 301 16.65 1.63 1.28
C GLU A 301 15.18 1.43 1.71
N MET A 302 14.91 1.12 2.99
CA MET A 302 13.55 1.11 3.54
C MET A 302 13.04 2.51 3.89
N LYS A 303 13.89 3.40 4.36
CA LYS A 303 13.71 4.84 4.46
C LYS A 303 13.40 5.42 3.09
N LYS A 304 14.04 4.99 1.99
CA LYS A 304 13.55 5.32 0.65
C LYS A 304 12.18 4.69 0.38
N LYS A 305 11.87 3.44 0.74
CA LYS A 305 10.51 2.86 0.57
C LYS A 305 9.42 3.48 1.47
N ILE A 306 9.78 4.10 2.60
CA ILE A 306 8.88 4.51 3.70
C ILE A 306 8.85 6.03 3.88
N LEU A 307 9.90 6.75 3.50
CA LEU A 307 9.89 8.19 3.28
C LEU A 307 9.57 8.56 1.83
N ALA A 308 9.82 7.68 0.85
CA ALA A 308 9.06 7.75 -0.41
C ALA A 308 7.66 7.14 -0.26
N ALA A 309 7.16 6.94 0.97
CA ALA A 309 5.78 6.50 1.17
C ALA A 309 4.76 7.57 0.81
N SER A 310 5.18 8.83 0.62
CA SER A 310 4.36 9.87 -0.01
C SER A 310 5.18 10.77 -0.92
N PRO A 311 5.47 10.34 -2.16
CA PRO A 311 6.21 11.16 -3.12
C PRO A 311 5.48 12.47 -3.34
N TRP A 312 6.23 13.57 -3.39
CA TRP A 312 5.65 14.90 -3.58
C TRP A 312 5.39 15.15 -5.05
N VAL A 313 4.13 15.40 -5.41
CA VAL A 313 3.70 15.68 -6.77
C VAL A 313 3.18 17.11 -6.86
N LEU A 314 3.74 17.90 -7.76
CA LEU A 314 3.20 19.21 -8.11
C LEU A 314 2.24 19.05 -9.29
N ILE A 315 1.01 19.54 -9.15
CA ILE A 315 0.03 19.66 -10.24
C ILE A 315 -0.17 21.14 -10.55
N ALA A 316 0.33 21.58 -11.70
CA ALA A 316 0.11 22.91 -12.24
C ALA A 316 -0.95 22.84 -13.35
N ASP A 317 -2.21 22.97 -12.97
CA ASP A 317 -3.34 22.88 -13.91
C ASP A 317 -4.42 23.92 -13.57
N PRO A 318 -4.74 24.86 -14.48
CA PRO A 318 -5.79 25.85 -14.25
C PRO A 318 -7.18 25.22 -14.19
N ASP A 319 -7.38 24.02 -14.76
CA ASP A 319 -8.65 23.30 -14.73
C ASP A 319 -8.93 22.77 -13.31
N THR A 320 -9.93 23.36 -12.67
CA THR A 320 -10.28 23.05 -11.27
C THR A 320 -10.75 21.62 -11.10
N GLU A 321 -11.54 21.10 -12.03
CA GLU A 321 -12.11 19.76 -11.97
C GLU A 321 -11.03 18.71 -12.20
N ASN A 322 -10.26 18.84 -13.29
CA ASN A 322 -9.20 17.90 -13.62
C ASN A 322 -8.15 17.81 -12.50
N ALA A 323 -7.68 18.95 -12.00
CA ALA A 323 -6.66 18.95 -10.96
C ALA A 323 -7.19 18.38 -9.65
N SER A 324 -8.44 18.66 -9.27
CA SER A 324 -9.01 18.16 -8.01
C SER A 324 -9.20 16.64 -8.05
N MET A 325 -9.64 16.10 -9.19
CA MET A 325 -9.80 14.66 -9.36
C MET A 325 -8.44 13.95 -9.37
N LEU A 326 -7.45 14.53 -10.05
CA LEU A 326 -6.10 13.99 -10.09
C LEU A 326 -5.42 14.04 -8.71
N ASP A 327 -5.59 15.15 -8.00
CA ASP A 327 -5.16 15.35 -6.63
C ASP A 327 -5.77 14.32 -5.67
N PHE A 328 -7.08 14.12 -5.73
CA PHE A 328 -7.78 13.11 -4.94
C PHE A 328 -7.23 11.70 -5.19
N LYS A 329 -7.11 11.29 -6.47
CA LYS A 329 -6.65 9.96 -6.83
C LYS A 329 -5.19 9.71 -6.48
N LEU A 330 -4.32 10.71 -6.64
CA LEU A 330 -2.92 10.61 -6.21
C LEU A 330 -2.83 10.58 -4.68
N THR A 331 -3.59 11.39 -3.95
CA THR A 331 -3.57 11.35 -2.48
C THR A 331 -4.06 10.00 -1.93
N GLN A 332 -5.07 9.40 -2.57
CA GLN A 332 -5.55 8.05 -2.22
C GLN A 332 -4.46 6.97 -2.38
N GLN A 333 -3.59 7.13 -3.38
CA GLN A 333 -2.42 6.27 -3.57
C GLN A 333 -1.26 6.64 -2.63
N GLY A 334 -1.52 7.57 -1.70
CA GLY A 334 -0.59 8.15 -0.75
C GLY A 334 0.55 8.88 -1.43
N PHE A 335 0.26 9.79 -2.36
CA PHE A 335 1.18 10.83 -2.81
C PHE A 335 0.88 12.12 -2.04
N ASN A 336 1.92 12.92 -1.75
CA ASN A 336 1.74 14.27 -1.22
C ASN A 336 1.56 15.23 -2.39
N VAL A 337 0.36 15.80 -2.55
CA VAL A 337 0.06 16.58 -3.75
C VAL A 337 -0.05 18.06 -3.43
N VAL A 338 0.64 18.89 -4.20
CA VAL A 338 0.50 20.34 -4.20
C VAL A 338 -0.17 20.75 -5.51
N VAL A 339 -1.34 21.39 -5.41
CA VAL A 339 -2.06 21.89 -6.59
C VAL A 339 -1.86 23.40 -6.70
N VAL A 340 -1.39 23.84 -7.86
CA VAL A 340 -1.27 25.25 -8.23
C VAL A 340 -2.03 25.51 -9.53
N ARG A 341 -2.50 26.75 -9.71
CA ARG A 341 -3.39 27.14 -10.81
C ARG A 341 -2.72 28.04 -11.84
N ASP A 342 -1.50 28.49 -11.55
CA ASP A 342 -0.75 29.43 -12.37
C ASP A 342 0.76 29.12 -12.30
N THR A 343 1.50 29.56 -13.31
CA THR A 343 2.93 29.25 -13.44
C THR A 343 3.79 29.96 -12.40
N GLU A 344 3.35 31.09 -11.86
CA GLU A 344 4.15 31.83 -10.88
C GLU A 344 4.13 31.13 -9.52
N LYS A 345 2.95 30.65 -9.09
CA LYS A 345 2.82 29.76 -7.93
C LYS A 345 3.53 28.43 -8.15
N ALA A 346 3.52 27.90 -9.37
CA ALA A 346 4.31 26.70 -9.68
C ALA A 346 5.81 26.94 -9.46
N LYS A 347 6.35 28.06 -9.98
CA LYS A 347 7.76 28.45 -9.74
C LYS A 347 8.05 28.72 -8.27
N GLU A 348 7.12 29.30 -7.52
CA GLU A 348 7.26 29.50 -6.08
C GLU A 348 7.29 28.16 -5.32
N ALA A 349 6.35 27.26 -5.62
CA ALA A 349 6.26 25.95 -5.01
C ALA A 349 7.55 25.15 -5.22
N VAL A 350 8.08 25.11 -6.46
CA VAL A 350 9.33 24.42 -6.82
C VAL A 350 10.55 25.08 -6.17
N ARG A 351 10.51 26.38 -5.87
CA ARG A 351 11.60 27.06 -5.15
C ARG A 351 11.63 26.70 -3.66
N ASN A 352 10.47 26.55 -3.05
CA ASN A 352 10.30 26.34 -1.61
C ASN A 352 10.28 24.86 -1.21
N ASN A 353 9.92 23.96 -2.13
CA ASN A 353 9.76 22.53 -1.87
C ASN A 353 10.47 21.67 -2.93
N SER A 354 10.85 20.45 -2.56
CA SER A 354 11.32 19.43 -3.49
C SER A 354 10.16 18.55 -3.96
N PHE A 355 10.11 18.24 -5.25
CA PHE A 355 9.10 17.36 -5.84
C PHE A 355 9.75 16.15 -6.52
N ASP A 356 9.06 15.02 -6.46
CA ASP A 356 9.43 13.76 -7.12
C ASP A 356 8.81 13.63 -8.51
N LEU A 357 7.74 14.39 -8.79
CA LEU A 357 7.09 14.50 -10.10
C LEU A 357 6.43 15.87 -10.25
N ILE A 358 6.53 16.45 -11.43
CA ILE A 358 5.79 17.67 -11.80
C ILE A 358 4.85 17.34 -12.95
N ILE A 359 3.60 17.73 -12.80
CA ILE A 359 2.53 17.59 -13.78
C ILE A 359 2.11 19.00 -14.16
N THR A 360 2.17 19.35 -15.44
CA THR A 360 1.81 20.71 -15.88
C THR A 360 0.89 20.67 -17.10
N GLU A 361 -0.09 21.57 -17.09
CA GLU A 361 -0.85 21.91 -18.28
C GLU A 361 -0.02 22.82 -19.20
N VAL A 362 -0.24 22.73 -20.52
CA VAL A 362 0.36 23.65 -21.51
C VAL A 362 -0.33 25.01 -21.46
N ASP A 363 -1.67 25.00 -21.45
CA ASP A 363 -2.50 26.21 -21.42
C ASP A 363 -2.65 26.79 -20.00
N ILE A 364 -1.55 26.81 -19.23
CA ILE A 364 -1.47 27.49 -17.94
C ILE A 364 -1.03 28.95 -18.17
N THR A 365 -1.35 29.84 -17.21
CA THR A 365 -1.05 31.29 -17.29
C THR A 365 -0.25 31.73 -16.06
N PRO A 366 0.43 32.90 -16.05
CA PRO A 366 0.55 33.90 -17.12
C PRO A 366 1.46 33.50 -18.29
N ASN A 367 2.40 32.57 -18.11
CA ASN A 367 3.22 32.03 -19.20
C ASN A 367 2.75 30.62 -19.55
N ASP A 368 3.05 30.14 -20.75
CA ASP A 368 2.68 28.79 -21.16
C ASP A 368 3.46 27.71 -20.35
N GLY A 369 2.94 26.48 -20.34
CA GLY A 369 3.56 25.37 -19.63
C GLY A 369 4.94 25.00 -20.17
N PHE A 370 5.22 25.25 -21.44
CA PHE A 370 6.55 25.01 -22.03
C PHE A 370 7.59 25.98 -21.48
N ASP A 371 7.24 27.25 -21.32
CA ASP A 371 8.08 28.29 -20.74
C ASP A 371 8.34 28.02 -19.26
N PHE A 372 7.33 27.53 -18.55
CA PHE A 372 7.50 27.03 -17.18
C PHE A 372 8.54 25.90 -17.13
N ILE A 373 8.39 24.86 -17.95
CA ILE A 373 9.34 23.73 -18.03
C ILE A 373 10.75 24.21 -18.36
N TYR A 374 10.88 25.06 -19.39
CA TYR A 374 12.16 25.61 -19.79
C TYR A 374 12.83 26.41 -18.66
N SER A 375 12.04 27.15 -17.87
CA SER A 375 12.56 27.91 -16.73
C SER A 375 13.08 27.02 -15.60
N ILE A 376 12.37 25.93 -15.27
CA ILE A 376 12.78 25.02 -14.19
C ILE A 376 13.91 24.09 -14.61
N ARG A 377 14.03 23.73 -15.89
CA ARG A 377 15.15 22.92 -16.41
C ARG A 377 16.49 23.65 -16.34
N LYS A 378 16.50 24.99 -16.29
CA LYS A 378 17.71 25.78 -16.03
C LYS A 378 18.17 25.73 -14.57
N ASP A 379 17.29 25.37 -13.65
CA ASP A 379 17.64 25.20 -12.24
C ASP A 379 18.22 23.80 -12.03
N SER A 380 19.47 23.73 -11.56
CA SER A 380 20.16 22.46 -11.32
C SER A 380 19.41 21.55 -10.34
N ARG A 381 18.62 22.12 -9.42
CA ARG A 381 17.80 21.37 -8.45
C ARG A 381 16.64 20.62 -9.11
N CYS A 382 16.15 21.12 -10.24
CA CYS A 382 14.97 20.62 -10.92
C CYS A 382 15.28 19.92 -12.24
N SER A 383 16.56 19.91 -12.65
CA SER A 383 17.05 19.30 -13.88
C SER A 383 16.65 17.83 -14.04
N ASN A 384 16.66 17.06 -12.94
CA ASN A 384 16.39 15.62 -12.95
C ASN A 384 15.00 15.22 -12.46
N ILE A 385 14.11 16.18 -12.19
CA ILE A 385 12.73 15.86 -11.78
C ILE A 385 11.94 15.39 -13.01
N PRO A 386 11.25 14.24 -12.98
CA PRO A 386 10.40 13.84 -14.09
C PRO A 386 9.24 14.83 -14.24
N ILE A 387 8.95 15.21 -15.49
CA ILE A 387 7.85 16.13 -15.83
C ILE A 387 6.91 15.41 -16.78
N ILE A 388 5.61 15.45 -16.52
CA ILE A 388 4.57 14.97 -17.44
C ILE A 388 3.70 16.16 -17.85
N ILE A 389 3.49 16.31 -19.16
CA ILE A 389 2.56 17.31 -19.68
C ILE A 389 1.17 16.71 -19.80
N LEU A 390 0.16 17.45 -19.33
CA LEU A 390 -1.23 17.22 -19.68
C LEU A 390 -1.67 18.33 -20.63
N SER A 391 -2.37 18.03 -21.72
CA SER A 391 -2.90 19.12 -22.57
C SER A 391 -4.15 18.78 -23.34
N LYS A 392 -4.99 19.77 -23.62
CA LYS A 392 -6.08 19.64 -24.62
C LYS A 392 -5.54 19.63 -26.05
N VAL A 393 -4.35 20.15 -26.26
CA VAL A 393 -3.68 20.23 -27.56
C VAL A 393 -3.05 18.87 -27.88
N SER A 394 -3.22 18.40 -29.11
CA SER A 394 -2.72 17.09 -29.57
C SER A 394 -1.95 17.16 -30.89
N ASP A 395 -1.59 18.37 -31.33
CA ASP A 395 -0.84 18.52 -32.57
C ASP A 395 0.59 17.98 -32.43
N PRO A 396 1.15 17.37 -33.49
CA PRO A 396 2.49 16.78 -33.44
C PRO A 396 3.60 17.75 -33.03
N ALA A 397 3.49 19.05 -33.37
CA ALA A 397 4.53 20.03 -33.08
C ALA A 397 4.59 20.34 -31.58
N SER A 398 3.45 20.40 -30.89
CA SER A 398 3.36 20.55 -29.44
C SER A 398 3.92 19.34 -28.69
N VAL A 399 3.63 18.13 -29.16
CA VAL A 399 4.19 16.88 -28.59
C VAL A 399 5.70 16.86 -28.76
N GLU A 400 6.20 17.15 -29.97
CA GLU A 400 7.63 17.24 -30.26
C GLU A 400 8.33 18.29 -29.40
N ARG A 401 7.72 19.48 -29.24
CA ARG A 401 8.22 20.54 -28.36
C ARG A 401 8.37 20.07 -26.91
N GLY A 402 7.37 19.35 -26.39
CA GLY A 402 7.42 18.76 -25.06
C GLY A 402 8.58 17.78 -24.90
N LEU A 403 8.70 16.81 -25.81
CA LEU A 403 9.76 15.80 -25.77
C LEU A 403 11.17 16.42 -25.86
N ASN A 404 11.35 17.44 -26.70
CA ASN A 404 12.62 18.16 -26.82
C ASN A 404 13.02 18.93 -25.56
N LEU A 405 12.07 19.24 -24.67
CA LEU A 405 12.32 19.84 -23.35
C LEU A 405 12.66 18.80 -22.26
N GLY A 406 12.72 17.51 -22.62
CA GLY A 406 13.05 16.43 -21.69
C GLY A 406 11.91 16.11 -20.71
N VAL A 407 10.66 16.22 -21.16
CA VAL A 407 9.51 15.66 -20.43
C VAL A 407 9.46 14.15 -20.61
N VAL A 408 8.93 13.46 -19.61
CA VAL A 408 8.82 12.00 -19.61
C VAL A 408 7.67 11.53 -20.50
N ASP A 409 6.55 12.24 -20.47
CA ASP A 409 5.36 11.89 -21.24
C ASP A 409 4.55 13.15 -21.58
N TYR A 410 3.78 13.08 -22.66
CA TYR A 410 2.81 14.09 -23.09
C TYR A 410 1.46 13.41 -23.26
N ILE A 411 0.49 13.80 -22.44
CA ILE A 411 -0.82 13.15 -22.38
C ILE A 411 -1.91 14.13 -22.80
N THR A 412 -2.64 13.74 -23.85
CA THR A 412 -3.74 14.52 -24.39
C THR A 412 -5.02 14.30 -23.57
N LYS A 413 -5.73 15.38 -23.23
CA LYS A 413 -7.05 15.39 -22.60
C LYS A 413 -8.14 15.16 -23.66
N PRO A 414 -9.20 14.37 -23.36
CA PRO A 414 -9.46 13.65 -22.11
C PRO A 414 -8.63 12.36 -21.98
N TYR A 415 -8.26 12.00 -20.75
CA TYR A 415 -7.49 10.80 -20.42
C TYR A 415 -8.12 10.06 -19.23
N SER A 416 -7.80 8.78 -19.06
CA SER A 416 -8.18 8.03 -17.87
C SER A 416 -7.26 8.40 -16.71
N ILE A 417 -7.85 8.94 -15.63
CA ILE A 417 -7.11 9.35 -14.43
C ILE A 417 -6.45 8.14 -13.76
N ASP A 418 -7.13 6.99 -13.71
CA ASP A 418 -6.56 5.77 -13.11
C ASP A 418 -5.32 5.30 -13.89
N VAL A 419 -5.38 5.32 -15.22
CA VAL A 419 -4.21 4.99 -16.07
C VAL A 419 -3.08 6.00 -15.87
N PHE A 420 -3.41 7.28 -15.76
CA PHE A 420 -2.42 8.32 -15.49
C PHE A 420 -1.73 8.10 -14.14
N VAL A 421 -2.47 7.79 -13.08
CA VAL A 421 -1.92 7.56 -11.74
C VAL A 421 -0.96 6.37 -11.74
N LEU A 422 -1.27 5.30 -12.47
CA LEU A 422 -0.35 4.18 -12.67
C LEU A 422 0.92 4.60 -13.42
N LYS A 423 0.80 5.43 -14.46
CA LYS A 423 1.96 5.99 -15.18
C LYS A 423 2.82 6.86 -14.26
N ALA A 424 2.20 7.72 -13.46
CA ALA A 424 2.89 8.59 -12.50
C ALA A 424 3.69 7.77 -11.48
N LYS A 425 3.06 6.77 -10.87
CA LYS A 425 3.72 5.83 -9.93
C LYS A 425 4.91 5.15 -10.58
N LYS A 426 4.73 4.56 -11.76
CA LYS A 426 5.81 3.87 -12.49
C LYS A 426 6.95 4.82 -12.88
N THR A 427 6.63 6.07 -13.20
CA THR A 427 7.63 7.09 -13.54
C THR A 427 8.52 7.39 -12.34
N ILE A 428 7.93 7.64 -11.18
CA ILE A 428 8.67 7.92 -9.95
C ILE A 428 9.52 6.71 -9.55
N GLU A 429 8.96 5.49 -9.60
CA GLU A 429 9.69 4.26 -9.32
C GLU A 429 10.93 4.09 -10.22
N ASN A 430 10.78 4.32 -11.52
CA ASN A 430 11.89 4.23 -12.48
C ASN A 430 12.98 5.27 -12.19
N PHE A 431 12.60 6.52 -11.93
CA PHE A 431 13.55 7.60 -11.61
C PHE A 431 14.26 7.36 -10.28
N ASN A 432 13.57 6.83 -9.27
CA ASN A 432 14.18 6.45 -7.99
C ASN A 432 15.16 5.28 -8.12
N GLN A 433 14.84 4.30 -8.97
CA GLN A 433 15.75 3.20 -9.29
C GLN A 433 17.00 3.70 -10.03
N GLN A 434 16.84 4.57 -11.02
CA GLN A 434 17.95 5.17 -11.76
C GLN A 434 18.85 6.01 -10.85
N ARG A 435 18.27 6.90 -10.02
CA ARG A 435 19.02 7.65 -9.00
C ARG A 435 19.78 6.73 -8.05
N SER A 436 19.14 5.69 -7.55
CA SER A 436 19.78 4.75 -6.62
C SER A 436 20.89 3.94 -7.30
N TYR A 437 20.76 3.61 -8.58
CA TYR A 437 21.80 2.95 -9.35
C TYR A 437 23.01 3.87 -9.61
N GLU A 438 22.77 5.13 -9.96
CA GLU A 438 23.82 6.14 -10.18
C GLU A 438 24.53 6.52 -8.86
N GLU A 439 23.79 6.61 -7.76
CA GLU A 439 24.33 6.84 -6.41
C GLU A 439 25.15 5.64 -5.91
N LYS A 440 24.70 4.39 -6.13
CA LYS A 440 25.45 3.18 -5.79
C LYS A 440 26.74 3.06 -6.61
N LYS A 441 26.70 3.41 -7.90
CA LYS A 441 27.89 3.43 -8.78
C LYS A 441 28.92 4.50 -8.37
N GLN A 442 28.48 5.59 -7.73
CA GLN A 442 29.38 6.63 -7.21
C GLN A 442 29.93 6.34 -5.80
N ARG A 443 29.30 5.46 -5.01
CA ARG A 443 29.72 5.13 -3.63
C ARG A 443 30.56 3.85 -3.49
N GLY A 444 30.43 2.89 -4.41
CA GLY A 444 31.16 1.62 -4.39
C GLY A 444 32.53 1.67 -5.08
N VAL A 445 33.43 0.76 -4.70
CA VAL A 445 34.67 0.49 -5.46
C VAL A 445 34.35 -0.61 -6.47
N SER A 446 34.44 -0.31 -7.76
CA SER A 446 34.20 -1.28 -8.85
C SER A 446 35.33 -1.25 -9.87
N GLY A 447 35.59 -2.38 -10.53
CA GLY A 447 36.68 -2.51 -11.50
C GLY A 447 36.76 -3.89 -12.14
N SER A 448 37.82 -4.10 -12.92
CA SER A 448 38.11 -5.37 -13.60
C SER A 448 39.22 -6.14 -12.88
N LEU A 449 39.07 -7.46 -12.77
CA LEU A 449 40.11 -8.36 -12.22
C LEU A 449 41.33 -8.47 -13.14
N SER A 450 41.19 -8.09 -14.42
CA SER A 450 42.32 -7.99 -15.34
C SER A 450 43.28 -6.85 -15.02
N GLU A 451 42.85 -5.87 -14.21
CA GLU A 451 43.63 -4.68 -13.86
C GLU A 451 44.21 -4.75 -12.44
N ILE A 452 43.52 -5.45 -11.52
CA ILE A 452 43.92 -5.59 -10.12
C ILE A 452 43.50 -6.96 -9.58
N SER A 453 44.39 -7.62 -8.84
CA SER A 453 44.13 -8.94 -8.29
C SER A 453 43.21 -8.90 -7.04
N ILE A 454 42.51 -9.99 -6.76
CA ILE A 454 41.65 -10.10 -5.56
C ILE A 454 42.44 -9.87 -4.26
N PRO A 455 43.65 -10.46 -4.06
CA PRO A 455 44.50 -10.14 -2.92
C PRO A 455 44.78 -8.63 -2.77
N ASP A 456 45.11 -7.94 -3.86
CA ASP A 456 45.40 -6.50 -3.83
C ASP A 456 44.14 -5.68 -3.47
N ILE A 457 42.99 -6.04 -4.03
CA ILE A 457 41.70 -5.43 -3.69
C ILE A 457 41.44 -5.60 -2.19
N LEU A 458 41.54 -6.82 -1.67
CA LEU A 458 41.32 -7.10 -0.25
C LEU A 458 42.30 -6.35 0.65
N GLN A 459 43.55 -6.18 0.22
CA GLN A 459 44.54 -5.42 0.97
C GLN A 459 44.22 -3.91 0.98
N ILE A 460 43.80 -3.34 -0.15
CA ILE A 460 43.32 -1.95 -0.23
C ILE A 460 42.10 -1.74 0.68
N LEU A 461 41.12 -2.65 0.61
CA LEU A 461 39.90 -2.57 1.41
C LEU A 461 40.18 -2.76 2.90
N SER A 462 41.12 -3.63 3.25
CA SER A 462 41.61 -3.84 4.63
C SER A 462 42.26 -2.56 5.17
N ASN A 463 43.17 -1.96 4.40
CA ASN A 463 43.84 -0.71 4.78
C ASN A 463 42.86 0.47 4.92
N ALA A 464 41.86 0.53 4.04
CA ALA A 464 40.80 1.54 4.09
C ALA A 464 39.70 1.23 5.13
N ARG A 465 39.81 0.12 5.87
CA ARG A 465 38.83 -0.37 6.87
C ARG A 465 37.38 -0.38 6.35
N ARG A 466 37.20 -0.79 5.10
CA ARG A 466 35.88 -0.82 4.46
C ARG A 466 35.03 -1.98 4.97
N THR A 467 33.75 -1.72 5.14
CA THR A 467 32.71 -2.72 5.43
C THR A 467 31.82 -2.86 4.19
N GLY A 468 31.36 -4.06 3.88
CA GLY A 468 30.46 -4.33 2.76
C GLY A 468 30.63 -5.71 2.15
N LEU A 469 29.86 -5.99 1.10
CA LEU A 469 29.98 -7.18 0.28
C LEU A 469 30.83 -6.87 -0.95
N LEU A 470 31.95 -7.54 -1.09
CA LEU A 470 32.70 -7.60 -2.33
C LEU A 470 32.14 -8.73 -3.19
N SER A 471 31.35 -8.37 -4.19
CA SER A 471 30.84 -9.30 -5.20
C SER A 471 31.83 -9.39 -6.36
N ILE A 472 32.17 -10.60 -6.75
CA ILE A 472 33.13 -10.90 -7.80
C ILE A 472 32.45 -11.81 -8.83
N SER A 473 32.41 -11.38 -10.09
CA SER A 473 31.78 -12.12 -11.19
C SER A 473 32.82 -12.53 -12.21
N SER A 474 33.03 -13.83 -12.37
CA SER A 474 33.96 -14.43 -13.33
C SER A 474 33.21 -15.41 -14.26
N SER A 475 33.88 -15.90 -15.31
CA SER A 475 33.42 -17.04 -16.10
C SER A 475 33.13 -18.29 -15.26
N ARG A 476 33.73 -18.40 -14.07
CA ARG A 476 33.56 -19.50 -13.11
C ARG A 476 32.35 -19.34 -12.17
N GLY A 477 31.63 -18.22 -12.25
CA GLY A 477 30.45 -17.93 -11.44
C GLY A 477 30.60 -16.65 -10.62
N VAL A 478 29.73 -16.51 -9.62
CA VAL A 478 29.69 -15.34 -8.74
C VAL A 478 30.18 -15.75 -7.35
N GLY A 479 31.24 -15.08 -6.89
CA GLY A 479 31.80 -15.19 -5.56
C GLY A 479 31.45 -13.98 -4.72
N GLU A 480 31.15 -14.20 -3.45
CA GLU A 480 30.78 -13.18 -2.49
C GLU A 480 31.77 -13.20 -1.33
N ILE A 481 32.40 -12.07 -1.03
CA ILE A 481 33.31 -11.92 0.12
C ILE A 481 32.80 -10.79 1.00
N TYR A 482 32.51 -11.12 2.24
CA TYR A 482 31.96 -10.21 3.22
C TYR A 482 33.08 -9.58 4.04
N LEU A 483 33.14 -8.25 4.06
CA LEU A 483 34.11 -7.46 4.82
C LEU A 483 33.46 -6.66 5.95
N ASP A 484 34.02 -6.72 7.15
CA ASP A 484 33.69 -5.87 8.30
C ASP A 484 34.94 -5.14 8.80
N SER A 485 34.93 -3.81 8.72
CA SER A 485 36.00 -2.94 9.18
C SER A 485 37.37 -3.30 8.60
N GLY A 486 37.38 -3.75 7.33
CA GLY A 486 38.57 -4.23 6.61
C GLY A 486 38.90 -5.72 6.80
N ARG A 487 38.21 -6.42 7.70
CA ARG A 487 38.41 -7.85 7.94
C ARG A 487 37.45 -8.70 7.11
N VAL A 488 37.94 -9.75 6.47
CA VAL A 488 37.08 -10.76 5.83
C VAL A 488 36.42 -11.62 6.91
N VAL A 489 35.09 -11.61 6.97
CA VAL A 489 34.30 -12.30 8.01
C VAL A 489 33.51 -13.49 7.48
N ASP A 490 33.24 -13.53 6.17
CA ASP A 490 32.56 -14.62 5.51
C ASP A 490 32.87 -14.62 4.01
N ALA A 491 32.65 -15.74 3.34
CA ALA A 491 32.68 -15.84 1.89
C ALA A 491 31.70 -16.91 1.42
N ILE A 492 31.10 -16.73 0.24
CA ILE A 492 30.14 -17.66 -0.35
C ILE A 492 30.49 -17.89 -1.82
N TYR A 493 30.58 -19.15 -2.22
CA TYR A 493 30.74 -19.53 -3.62
C TYR A 493 30.23 -20.94 -3.86
N SER A 494 29.38 -21.12 -4.89
CA SER A 494 28.91 -22.43 -5.36
C SER A 494 28.40 -23.37 -4.24
N GLY A 495 27.66 -22.82 -3.27
CA GLY A 495 27.11 -23.56 -2.12
C GLY A 495 28.10 -23.80 -0.98
N LEU A 496 29.37 -23.41 -1.12
CA LEU A 496 30.35 -23.36 -0.04
C LEU A 496 30.24 -22.04 0.72
N ARG A 497 30.57 -22.06 2.02
CA ARG A 497 30.59 -20.88 2.90
C ARG A 497 31.85 -20.87 3.76
N GLY A 498 32.35 -19.69 4.12
CA GLY A 498 33.51 -19.49 4.98
C GLY A 498 34.85 -19.62 4.24
N GLU A 499 35.90 -20.05 4.95
CA GLU A 499 37.28 -20.06 4.40
C GLU A 499 37.40 -20.87 3.10
N GLU A 500 36.70 -22.00 3.00
CA GLU A 500 36.76 -22.85 1.79
C GLU A 500 36.16 -22.16 0.56
N ALA A 501 35.09 -21.38 0.72
CA ALA A 501 34.56 -20.55 -0.37
C ALA A 501 35.57 -19.46 -0.75
N PHE A 502 36.19 -18.81 0.24
CA PHE A 502 37.21 -17.79 0.03
C PHE A 502 38.40 -18.33 -0.79
N TYR A 503 38.92 -19.51 -0.46
CA TYR A 503 40.07 -20.10 -1.17
C TYR A 503 39.75 -20.47 -2.62
N GLN A 504 38.49 -20.73 -2.97
CA GLN A 504 38.08 -20.96 -4.36
C GLN A 504 38.02 -19.66 -5.16
N ILE A 505 37.66 -18.55 -4.51
CA ILE A 505 37.51 -17.23 -5.14
C ILE A 505 38.87 -16.53 -5.33
N ILE A 506 39.77 -16.61 -4.34
CA ILE A 506 41.02 -15.81 -4.25
C ILE A 506 41.95 -15.95 -5.46
N GLY A 507 41.84 -17.05 -6.22
CA GLY A 507 42.65 -17.34 -7.41
C GLY A 507 42.03 -16.96 -8.74
N TRP A 508 40.94 -16.18 -8.75
CA TRP A 508 40.34 -15.73 -10.01
C TRP A 508 41.12 -14.53 -10.58
N GLU A 509 41.42 -14.62 -11.88
CA GLU A 509 42.22 -13.61 -12.61
C GLU A 509 41.38 -12.90 -13.70
N ASP A 510 40.15 -13.37 -13.95
CA ASP A 510 39.21 -12.82 -14.93
C ASP A 510 37.87 -12.44 -14.30
N GLY A 511 37.26 -11.36 -14.77
CA GLY A 511 35.95 -10.93 -14.32
C GLY A 511 35.88 -9.48 -13.84
N THR A 512 34.76 -9.13 -13.23
CA THR A 512 34.52 -7.81 -12.63
C THR A 512 34.27 -7.95 -11.14
N PHE A 513 34.56 -6.89 -10.40
CA PHE A 513 34.24 -6.81 -8.98
C PHE A 513 33.48 -5.53 -8.66
N ASN A 514 32.67 -5.60 -7.61
CA ASN A 514 31.96 -4.47 -7.05
C ASN A 514 31.87 -4.62 -5.53
N LEU A 515 32.25 -3.57 -4.81
CA LEU A 515 32.02 -3.46 -3.37
C LEU A 515 30.71 -2.72 -3.12
N ASP A 516 29.75 -3.43 -2.53
CA ASP A 516 28.50 -2.86 -2.01
C ASP A 516 28.64 -2.60 -0.50
N PRO A 517 28.75 -1.35 -0.05
CA PRO A 517 28.92 -1.01 1.36
C PRO A 517 27.65 -1.22 2.19
N ASP A 518 26.49 -1.37 1.54
CA ASP A 518 25.17 -1.35 2.20
C ASP A 518 24.66 -2.77 2.53
N VAL A 519 25.41 -3.82 2.18
CA VAL A 519 25.04 -5.21 2.47
C VAL A 519 25.28 -5.53 3.95
N LEU A 520 24.18 -5.80 4.66
CA LEU A 520 24.18 -6.19 6.07
C LEU A 520 24.62 -7.65 6.28
N MET A 521 25.46 -7.84 7.29
CA MET A 521 26.09 -9.11 7.64
C MET A 521 25.17 -10.00 8.49
N LEU A 522 24.95 -11.25 8.06
CA LEU A 522 24.25 -12.30 8.82
C LEU A 522 25.25 -13.36 9.31
N GLY A 523 26.11 -12.96 10.24
CA GLY A 523 27.05 -13.84 10.96
C GLY A 523 28.48 -13.86 10.40
N SER A 524 29.43 -14.21 11.27
CA SER A 524 30.86 -14.36 10.95
C SER A 524 31.20 -15.85 10.98
N THR A 525 31.68 -16.40 9.87
CA THR A 525 32.11 -17.82 9.78
C THR A 525 33.63 -17.95 9.73
N ILE A 526 34.33 -16.85 9.44
CA ILE A 526 35.79 -16.79 9.32
C ILE A 526 36.36 -16.02 10.52
N ASN A 527 37.25 -16.67 11.28
CA ASN A 527 37.90 -16.08 12.46
C ASN A 527 39.37 -15.70 12.22
N ARG A 528 39.94 -16.08 11.08
CA ARG A 528 41.33 -15.78 10.71
C ARG A 528 41.45 -14.31 10.26
N SER A 529 42.65 -13.73 10.40
CA SER A 529 42.94 -12.41 9.83
C SER A 529 42.91 -12.44 8.29
N THR A 530 42.53 -11.33 7.67
CA THR A 530 42.53 -11.18 6.19
C THR A 530 43.87 -11.57 5.59
N ASP A 531 44.99 -11.09 6.16
CA ASP A 531 46.33 -11.43 5.67
C ASP A 531 46.63 -12.92 5.79
N GLY A 532 46.18 -13.56 6.87
CA GLY A 532 46.34 -15.00 7.08
C GLY A 532 45.51 -15.84 6.11
N LEU A 533 44.35 -15.34 5.67
CA LEU A 533 43.53 -15.97 4.63
C LEU A 533 44.17 -15.83 3.26
N ILE A 534 44.66 -14.64 2.92
CA ILE A 534 45.34 -14.39 1.65
C ILE A 534 46.56 -15.30 1.52
N MET A 535 47.41 -15.36 2.55
CA MET A 535 48.63 -16.19 2.54
C MET A 535 48.31 -17.68 2.38
N GLU A 536 47.32 -18.19 3.11
CA GLU A 536 46.92 -19.60 2.99
C GLU A 536 46.26 -19.90 1.63
N GLY A 537 45.47 -18.97 1.10
CA GLY A 537 44.85 -19.08 -0.22
C GLY A 537 45.90 -19.15 -1.34
N LEU A 538 46.88 -18.25 -1.31
CA LEU A 538 47.98 -18.25 -2.27
C LEU A 538 48.84 -19.53 -2.17
N ARG A 539 49.12 -20.01 -0.95
CA ARG A 539 49.83 -21.29 -0.75
C ARG A 539 49.10 -22.46 -1.40
N ARG A 540 47.78 -22.57 -1.20
CA ARG A 540 46.95 -23.64 -1.79
C ARG A 540 46.88 -23.54 -3.31
N LEU A 541 46.80 -22.33 -3.86
CA LEU A 541 46.84 -22.11 -5.31
C LEU A 541 48.16 -22.59 -5.91
N ASP A 542 49.28 -22.25 -5.30
CA ASP A 542 50.61 -22.69 -5.74
C ASP A 542 50.77 -24.22 -5.67
N GLU A 543 50.20 -24.85 -4.64
CA GLU A 543 50.19 -26.32 -4.51
C GLU A 543 49.30 -27.00 -5.55
N SER A 544 48.17 -26.39 -5.93
CA SER A 544 47.28 -26.92 -6.98
C SER A 544 47.84 -26.77 -8.40
N LYS A 545 48.80 -25.85 -8.59
CA LYS A 545 49.49 -25.60 -9.87
C LYS A 545 50.72 -26.50 -10.07
N ARG A 546 51.15 -27.23 -9.04
CA ARG A 546 52.24 -28.24 -9.09
C ARG A 546 51.66 -29.63 -9.35
#